data_AF-A0AAJ1NG89-F1
#
_entry.id   AF-A0AAJ1NG89-F1
#
_cell.length_a   1.000
_cell.length_b   1.000
_cell.length_c   1.000
_cell.angle_alpha   90.00
_cell.angle_beta   90.00
_cell.angle_gamma   90.00
#
_symmetry.space_group_name_H-M   'P 1'
#
loop_
_entity.id
_entity.type
_entity.pdbx_description
1 polymer ?
#
loop_
_entity_poly.entity_id
_entity_poly.type
_entity_poly.pdbx_seq_one_letter_code
_entity_poly.pdbx_strand_id
1 'polypeptide(L)'
;MTETIGSRIKEVRKSLKMKQNELAEAIGVHFAMISLYESNKRTPSRETVEKMAPVLNVSADYLLCLSDHKSLDKEKSVKVTKEAADLMEKINKLPPEKRQAILNLIDNF
;
A
#
# COMPACT_ATOMS: atom_id res chain seq x y z
N MET A 1 -13.65 -14.22 -14.20
CA MET A 1 -14.29 -13.29 -13.25
C MET A 1 -13.52 -11.99 -13.32
N THR A 2 -14.19 -10.87 -13.53
CA THR A 2 -13.56 -9.54 -13.50
C THR A 2 -13.08 -9.24 -12.09
N GLU A 3 -11.84 -8.77 -11.97
CA GLU A 3 -11.29 -8.37 -10.68
C GLU A 3 -11.91 -7.06 -10.22
N THR A 4 -12.33 -7.00 -8.95
CA THR A 4 -13.07 -5.87 -8.37
C THR A 4 -12.46 -5.46 -7.03
N ILE A 5 -12.75 -4.23 -6.60
CA ILE A 5 -12.38 -3.75 -5.26
C ILE A 5 -12.89 -4.72 -4.19
N GLY A 6 -14.15 -5.16 -4.30
CA GLY A 6 -14.76 -6.10 -3.35
C GLY A 6 -14.04 -7.46 -3.31
N SER A 7 -13.63 -7.99 -4.45
CA SER A 7 -12.89 -9.24 -4.49
C SER A 7 -11.49 -9.11 -3.87
N ARG A 8 -10.78 -8.00 -4.10
CA ARG A 8 -9.45 -7.74 -3.48
C ARG A 8 -9.55 -7.57 -1.97
N ILE A 9 -10.52 -6.81 -1.48
CA ILE A 9 -10.78 -6.69 -0.03
C ILE A 9 -11.00 -8.07 0.60
N LYS A 10 -11.87 -8.88 -0.02
CA LYS A 10 -12.22 -10.22 0.47
C LYS A 10 -11.01 -11.16 0.47
N GLU A 11 -10.23 -11.15 -0.61
CA GLU A 11 -9.03 -11.98 -0.74
C GLU A 11 -8.02 -11.64 0.36
N VAL A 12 -7.66 -10.35 0.49
CA VAL A 12 -6.64 -9.91 1.45
C VAL A 12 -7.10 -10.18 2.88
N ARG A 13 -8.34 -9.81 3.24
CA ARG A 13 -8.89 -10.10 4.57
C ARG A 13 -8.81 -11.59 4.91
N LYS A 14 -9.20 -12.45 3.96
CA LYS A 14 -9.12 -13.92 4.16
C LYS A 14 -7.69 -14.41 4.28
N SER A 15 -6.74 -13.84 3.53
CA SER A 15 -5.32 -14.19 3.65
C SER A 15 -4.76 -13.86 5.04
N LEU A 16 -5.29 -12.82 5.69
CA LEU A 16 -4.99 -12.43 7.06
C LEU A 16 -5.79 -13.22 8.12
N LYS A 17 -6.61 -14.20 7.71
CA LYS A 17 -7.54 -14.97 8.58
C LYS A 17 -8.49 -14.09 9.40
N MET A 18 -8.75 -12.87 8.93
CA MET A 18 -9.56 -11.87 9.61
C MET A 18 -11.04 -12.05 9.26
N LYS A 19 -11.95 -11.88 10.22
CA LYS A 19 -13.41 -11.91 10.01
C LYS A 19 -13.91 -10.54 9.52
N GLN A 20 -15.11 -10.51 8.92
CA GLN A 20 -15.69 -9.26 8.42
C GLN A 20 -15.97 -8.25 9.55
N ASN A 21 -16.38 -8.72 10.73
CA ASN A 21 -16.62 -7.86 11.89
C ASN A 21 -15.32 -7.25 12.44
N GLU A 22 -14.22 -8.01 12.43
CA GLU A 22 -12.89 -7.51 12.85
C GLU A 22 -12.42 -6.38 11.91
N LEU A 23 -12.61 -6.54 10.60
CA LEU A 23 -12.26 -5.48 9.64
C LEU A 23 -13.15 -4.24 9.82
N ALA A 24 -14.44 -4.45 10.05
CA ALA A 24 -15.39 -3.36 10.28
C ALA A 24 -15.02 -2.53 11.51
N GLU A 25 -14.69 -3.21 12.62
CA GLU A 25 -14.24 -2.60 13.86
C GLU A 25 -12.94 -1.81 13.66
N ALA A 26 -11.94 -2.41 12.99
CA ALA A 26 -10.64 -1.78 12.76
C ALA A 26 -10.71 -0.48 11.93
N ILE A 27 -11.69 -0.35 11.04
CA ILE A 27 -11.86 0.86 10.19
C ILE A 27 -13.02 1.76 10.65
N GLY A 28 -13.70 1.41 11.75
CA GLY A 28 -14.78 2.20 12.34
C GLY A 28 -16.06 2.28 11.49
N VAL A 29 -16.47 1.17 10.85
CA VAL A 29 -17.72 1.09 10.07
C VAL A 29 -18.65 0.01 10.62
N HIS A 30 -19.94 0.09 10.27
CA HIS A 30 -20.89 -0.96 10.62
C HIS A 30 -20.57 -2.28 9.89
N PHE A 31 -20.70 -3.43 10.56
CA PHE A 31 -20.30 -4.75 10.03
C PHE A 31 -20.90 -5.06 8.64
N ALA A 32 -22.15 -4.66 8.42
CA ALA A 32 -22.87 -4.88 7.16
C ALA A 32 -22.15 -4.24 5.96
N MET A 33 -21.39 -3.16 6.18
CA MET A 33 -20.67 -2.46 5.11
C MET A 33 -19.62 -3.35 4.47
N ILE A 34 -18.87 -4.14 5.25
CA ILE A 34 -17.85 -5.05 4.71
C ILE A 34 -18.49 -6.08 3.80
N SER A 35 -19.64 -6.65 4.19
CA SER A 35 -20.37 -7.58 3.32
C SER A 35 -20.84 -6.92 2.03
N LEU A 36 -21.28 -5.66 2.08
CA LEU A 36 -21.70 -4.92 0.87
C LEU A 36 -20.53 -4.62 -0.06
N TYR A 37 -19.37 -4.26 0.50
CA TYR A 37 -18.14 -4.04 -0.25
C TYR A 37 -17.65 -5.32 -0.91
N GLU A 38 -17.52 -6.42 -0.16
CA GLU A 38 -17.02 -7.71 -0.67
C GLU A 38 -17.95 -8.40 -1.68
N SER A 39 -19.22 -8.00 -1.73
CA SER A 39 -20.20 -8.47 -2.71
C SER A 39 -20.43 -7.51 -3.87
N ASN A 40 -19.64 -6.43 -3.97
CA ASN A 40 -19.76 -5.38 -4.99
C ASN A 40 -21.13 -4.68 -5.02
N LYS A 41 -21.93 -4.80 -3.96
CA LYS A 41 -23.22 -4.11 -3.81
C LYS A 41 -23.06 -2.64 -3.43
N ARG A 42 -21.89 -2.28 -2.89
CA ARG A 42 -21.52 -0.90 -2.56
C ARG A 42 -20.04 -0.68 -2.81
N THR A 43 -19.69 0.49 -3.30
CA THR A 43 -18.30 0.92 -3.45
C THR A 43 -17.85 1.62 -2.17
N PRO A 44 -16.68 1.26 -1.59
CA PRO A 44 -16.12 2.00 -0.46
C PRO A 44 -15.75 3.43 -0.87
N SER A 45 -15.91 4.40 0.05
CA SER A 45 -15.43 5.77 -0.18
C SER A 45 -13.90 5.81 -0.19
N ARG A 46 -13.31 6.90 -0.71
CA ARG A 46 -11.87 7.16 -0.60
C ARG A 46 -11.37 7.03 0.84
N GLU A 47 -12.04 7.69 1.78
CA GLU A 47 -11.71 7.63 3.21
C GLU A 47 -11.77 6.19 3.77
N THR A 48 -12.75 5.41 3.32
CA THR A 48 -12.87 3.99 3.72
C THR A 48 -11.67 3.18 3.20
N VAL A 49 -11.25 3.40 1.95
CA VAL A 49 -10.08 2.73 1.36
C VAL A 49 -8.79 3.13 2.07
N GLU A 50 -8.63 4.43 2.38
CA GLU A 50 -7.49 4.95 3.14
C GLU A 50 -7.37 4.30 4.52
N LYS A 51 -8.50 4.02 5.19
CA LYS A 51 -8.54 3.30 6.47
C LYS A 51 -8.30 1.79 6.32
N MET A 52 -8.81 1.17 5.25
CA MET A 52 -8.64 -0.28 5.00
C MET A 52 -7.22 -0.66 4.64
N ALA A 53 -6.57 0.11 3.75
CA ALA A 53 -5.23 -0.17 3.24
C ALA A 53 -4.23 -0.56 4.36
N PRO A 54 -4.01 0.26 5.40
CA PRO A 54 -3.08 -0.07 6.47
C PRO A 54 -3.49 -1.29 7.31
N VAL A 55 -4.79 -1.50 7.54
CA VAL A 55 -5.30 -2.66 8.29
C VAL A 55 -5.09 -3.95 7.52
N LEU A 56 -5.27 -3.91 6.20
CA LEU A 56 -5.09 -5.03 5.29
C LEU A 56 -3.63 -5.20 4.82
N ASN A 57 -2.72 -4.34 5.28
CA ASN A 57 -1.31 -4.30 4.89
C ASN A 57 -1.09 -4.29 3.36
N VAL A 58 -1.93 -3.55 2.62
CA VAL A 58 -1.86 -3.42 1.16
C VAL A 58 -2.11 -2.00 0.67
N SER A 59 -1.55 -1.63 -0.49
CA SER A 59 -1.67 -0.25 -0.99
C SER A 59 -3.11 0.10 -1.36
N ALA A 60 -3.46 1.39 -1.28
CA ALA A 60 -4.75 1.85 -1.78
C ALA A 60 -4.90 1.56 -3.27
N ASP A 61 -3.83 1.73 -4.05
CA ASP A 61 -3.80 1.40 -5.48
C ASP A 61 -4.07 -0.08 -5.74
N TYR A 62 -3.55 -0.97 -4.89
CA TYR A 62 -3.91 -2.37 -4.93
C TYR A 62 -5.41 -2.57 -4.62
N LEU A 63 -5.94 -2.00 -3.54
CA LEU A 63 -7.37 -2.16 -3.25
C LEU A 63 -8.29 -1.59 -4.35
N LEU A 64 -7.88 -0.52 -5.03
CA LEU A 64 -8.62 0.17 -6.08
C LEU A 64 -8.49 -0.48 -7.48
N CYS A 65 -7.79 -1.60 -7.60
CA CYS A 65 -7.49 -2.24 -8.89
C CYS A 65 -6.66 -1.36 -9.85
N LEU A 66 -5.81 -0.48 -9.31
CA LEU A 66 -4.91 0.39 -10.09
C LEU A 66 -3.50 -0.18 -10.23
N SER A 67 -3.14 -1.18 -9.42
CA SER A 67 -1.83 -1.85 -9.43
C SER A 67 -1.98 -3.29 -8.94
N ASP A 68 -1.20 -4.22 -9.50
CA ASP A 68 -1.16 -5.62 -9.03
C ASP A 68 -0.17 -5.81 -7.88
N HIS A 69 0.61 -4.77 -7.56
CA HIS A 69 1.56 -4.81 -6.45
C HIS A 69 0.86 -4.52 -5.12
N LYS A 70 0.75 -5.56 -4.30
CA LYS A 70 0.14 -5.50 -2.96
C LYS A 70 0.82 -4.47 -2.03
N SER A 71 2.11 -4.19 -2.16
CA SER A 71 2.85 -3.60 -1.03
C SER A 71 2.44 -2.17 -0.70
N LEU A 72 2.04 -1.98 0.56
CA LEU A 72 2.36 -0.79 1.31
C LEU A 72 3.83 -0.89 1.68
N ASP A 73 4.74 -0.52 0.79
CA ASP A 73 6.11 -0.27 1.24
C ASP A 73 6.10 1.05 2.05
N LYS A 74 5.46 1.06 3.23
CA LYS A 74 5.59 2.15 4.22
C LYS A 74 7.05 2.32 4.63
N GLU A 75 7.86 1.27 4.53
CA GLU A 75 9.30 1.33 4.72
C GLU A 75 10.06 1.99 3.55
N LYS A 76 9.44 2.15 2.36
CA LYS A 76 10.08 2.82 1.20
C LYS A 76 9.49 4.19 0.87
N SER A 77 8.40 4.63 1.50
CA SER A 77 7.95 6.02 1.37
C SER A 77 8.79 6.94 2.25
N VAL A 78 10.09 7.00 1.96
CA VAL A 78 10.99 7.97 2.58
C VAL A 78 10.56 9.35 2.09
N LYS A 79 10.13 10.22 3.02
CA LYS A 79 10.04 11.66 2.74
C LYS A 79 11.46 12.17 2.53
N VAL A 80 11.88 12.22 1.27
CA VAL A 80 13.14 12.84 0.86
C VAL A 80 12.96 14.35 0.80
N THR A 81 13.98 15.08 1.25
CA THR A 81 14.05 16.52 0.99
C THR A 81 14.31 16.76 -0.50
N LYS A 82 14.10 18.00 -0.97
CA LYS A 82 14.41 18.36 -2.36
C LYS A 82 15.88 18.09 -2.68
N GLU A 83 16.77 18.38 -1.73
CA GLU A 83 18.21 18.18 -1.86
C GLU A 83 18.55 16.69 -2.01
N ALA A 84 17.88 15.81 -1.25
CA ALA A 84 18.07 14.36 -1.37
C ALA A 84 17.57 13.83 -2.72
N ALA A 85 16.46 14.35 -3.22
CA ALA A 85 15.93 13.99 -4.55
C ALA A 85 16.88 14.43 -5.68
N ASP A 86 17.36 15.69 -5.63
CA ASP A 86 18.32 16.23 -6.60
C ASP A 86 19.65 15.46 -6.58
N LEU A 87 20.11 15.04 -5.39
CA LEU A 87 21.28 14.20 -5.23
C LEU A 87 21.06 12.83 -5.88
N MET A 88 19.89 12.21 -5.67
CA MET A 88 19.59 10.89 -6.24
C MET A 88 19.59 10.91 -7.78
N GLU A 89 19.11 12.00 -8.40
CA GLU A 89 19.20 12.19 -9.84
C GLU A 89 20.66 12.21 -10.33
N LYS A 90 21.53 12.91 -9.61
CA LYS A 90 22.96 12.95 -9.92
C LYS A 90 23.61 11.58 -9.76
N ILE A 91 23.31 10.86 -8.68
CA ILE A 91 23.83 9.51 -8.42
C ILE A 91 23.43 8.54 -9.54
N ASN A 92 22.19 8.60 -10.02
CA ASN A 92 21.69 7.75 -11.10
C ASN A 92 22.36 8.00 -12.46
N LYS A 93 23.07 9.12 -12.64
CA LYS A 93 23.86 9.40 -13.85
C LYS A 93 25.31 8.89 -13.76
N LEU A 94 25.75 8.42 -12.59
CA LEU A 94 27.11 7.93 -12.38
C LEU A 94 27.27 6.45 -12.80
N PRO A 95 28.49 6.02 -13.15
CA PRO A 95 28.81 4.61 -13.30
C PRO A 95 28.53 3.79 -12.03
N PRO A 96 28.18 2.49 -12.15
CA PRO A 96 27.86 1.65 -10.99
C PRO A 96 28.92 1.66 -9.89
N GLU A 97 30.20 1.64 -10.28
CA GLU A 97 31.34 1.66 -9.35
C GLU A 97 31.34 2.90 -8.45
N LYS A 98 30.99 4.07 -9.00
CA LYS A 98 30.91 5.33 -8.23
C LYS A 98 29.69 5.35 -7.32
N ARG A 99 28.57 4.74 -7.73
CA ARG A 99 27.39 4.59 -6.86
C ARG A 99 27.73 3.73 -5.66
N GLN A 100 28.45 2.64 -5.86
CA GLN A 100 28.87 1.74 -4.79
C GLN A 100 29.79 2.44 -3.78
N ALA A 101 30.72 3.28 -4.25
CA ALA A 101 31.56 4.07 -3.36
C ALA A 101 30.74 5.01 -2.47
N ILE A 102 29.69 5.65 -3.02
CA ILE A 102 28.79 6.53 -2.25
C ILE A 102 28.00 5.74 -1.20
N LEU A 103 27.48 4.56 -1.56
CA LEU A 103 26.78 3.69 -0.60
C LEU A 103 27.69 3.30 0.56
N ASN A 104 28.92 2.86 0.26
CA ASN A 104 29.90 2.51 1.28
C ASN A 104 30.26 3.69 2.20
N LEU A 105 30.26 4.93 1.70
CA LEU A 105 30.50 6.11 2.54
C LEU A 105 29.34 6.32 3.51
N ILE A 106 28.09 6.24 3.03
CA ILE A 106 26.89 6.43 3.84
C ILE A 106 26.77 5.34 4.91
N ASP A 107 27.09 4.08 4.57
CA ASP A 107 27.01 2.95 5.50
C ASP A 107 28.10 2.98 6.60
N ASN A 108 29.16 3.77 6.41
CA ASN A 108 30.27 3.93 7.35
C ASN A 108 30.17 5.22 8.20
N PHE A 109 29.06 5.95 8.10
CA PHE A 109 28.73 7.06 9.01
C PHE A 109 28.06 6.56 10.29
#